data_AF-A0A2T3Z1P7-F1
#
_entry.id   AF-A0A2T3Z1P7-F1
#
_cell.length_a   1.000
_cell.length_b   1.000
_cell.length_c   1.000
_cell.angle_alpha   90.00
_cell.angle_beta   90.00
_cell.angle_gamma   90.00
#
_symmetry.space_group_name_H-M   'P 1'
#
loop_
_entity.id
_entity.type
_entity.pdbx_description
1 polymer ?
#
loop_
_entity_poly.entity_id
_entity_poly.type
_entity_poly.pdbx_seq_one_letter_code
_entity_poly.pdbx_strand_id
1 'polypeptide(L)'
;MLPSRIGGQPLRMAASRPRVGHRPSSLTFSPARRPNTGGSRSVSSSSSSSANPSGTAKVKIPPRLPGMAEDDHDVEKYLRENHQRLFENNKKWAADRLQQDPEFFTRLAAGQSPEYLWVGCSDSRIPAEQITGLEAGEAFVHRNIANMVISTDLNVMSVINYAVNHLKVKHIVVCGHYGCGGVKAAMTPKDMGLLNPWLRNIRDVYRIYEKELDSIADEHQRYNRLVELNVIEQCRNIVKTADVQHSFETNRFPIIHGWVFNFEDGSIKDLKVDMKQMLGGIQKIYNLTD
;
A
#
# COMPACT_ATOMS: atom_id res chain seq x y z
N MET A 1 -26.60 47.10 -37.28
CA MET A 1 -27.48 46.33 -38.17
C MET A 1 -27.69 44.94 -37.56
N LEU A 2 -28.92 44.65 -37.14
CA LEU A 2 -29.43 43.32 -36.80
C LEU A 2 -29.57 42.47 -38.08
N PRO A 3 -29.63 41.13 -37.97
CA PRO A 3 -30.92 40.44 -37.87
C PRO A 3 -30.93 39.39 -36.74
N SER A 4 -31.92 39.34 -35.85
CA SER A 4 -33.31 38.84 -36.00
C SER A 4 -33.45 37.31 -35.81
N ARG A 5 -33.79 36.97 -34.56
CA ARG A 5 -34.52 35.83 -33.98
C ARG A 5 -35.20 34.78 -34.88
N ILE A 6 -35.01 33.51 -34.50
CA ILE A 6 -36.01 32.41 -34.40
C ILE A 6 -35.51 31.54 -33.20
N GLY A 7 -36.20 31.14 -32.14
CA GLY A 7 -37.63 30.99 -31.85
C GLY A 7 -38.04 29.51 -31.84
N GLY A 8 -37.84 28.74 -30.76
CA GLY A 8 -38.37 27.36 -30.71
C GLY A 8 -37.93 26.45 -29.53
N GLN A 9 -38.67 26.56 -28.42
CA GLN A 9 -39.02 25.56 -27.37
C GLN A 9 -37.95 24.72 -26.60
N PRO A 10 -38.15 24.53 -25.27
CA PRO A 10 -37.28 23.73 -24.41
C PRO A 10 -37.60 22.22 -24.49
N LEU A 11 -36.55 21.39 -24.58
CA LEU A 11 -36.63 19.94 -24.42
C LEU A 11 -37.09 19.59 -22.99
N ARG A 12 -38.34 19.15 -22.86
CA ARG A 12 -38.81 18.37 -21.72
C ARG A 12 -38.20 16.96 -21.80
N MET A 13 -37.18 16.66 -21.02
CA MET A 13 -36.83 15.27 -20.73
C MET A 13 -37.81 14.73 -19.68
N ALA A 14 -38.66 13.81 -20.13
CA ALA A 14 -39.58 13.07 -19.30
C ALA A 14 -38.80 12.14 -18.35
N ALA A 15 -38.99 12.33 -17.05
CA ALA A 15 -38.56 11.40 -16.03
C ALA A 15 -39.42 10.12 -16.13
N SER A 16 -38.86 9.07 -16.75
CA SER A 16 -39.42 7.73 -16.72
C SER A 16 -39.18 7.10 -15.34
N ARG A 17 -40.24 6.98 -14.55
CA ARG A 17 -40.26 6.22 -13.28
C ARG A 17 -39.89 4.75 -13.52
N PRO A 18 -38.98 4.14 -12.74
CA PRO A 18 -38.80 2.70 -12.77
C PRO A 18 -39.99 2.00 -12.10
N ARG A 19 -40.49 0.95 -12.77
CA ARG A 19 -41.51 0.03 -12.23
C ARG A 19 -40.95 -0.71 -11.01
N VAL A 20 -41.76 -0.76 -9.96
CA VAL A 20 -41.55 -1.59 -8.76
C VAL A 20 -41.65 -3.06 -9.17
N GLY A 21 -40.50 -3.73 -9.26
CA GLY A 21 -40.37 -5.17 -9.45
C GLY A 21 -40.20 -5.88 -8.11
N HIS A 22 -40.89 -7.02 -7.99
CA HIS A 22 -41.01 -7.86 -6.79
C HIS A 22 -39.71 -8.17 -6.05
N ARG A 23 -39.76 -8.09 -4.71
CA ARG A 23 -38.82 -8.71 -3.77
C ARG A 23 -38.92 -10.25 -3.86
N PRO A 24 -37.80 -10.98 -4.04
CA PRO A 24 -37.76 -12.37 -3.64
C PRO A 24 -37.56 -12.46 -2.13
N SER A 25 -38.30 -13.38 -1.53
CA SER A 25 -38.32 -13.76 -0.12
C SER A 25 -36.95 -14.16 0.44
N SER A 26 -36.78 -13.84 1.72
CA SER A 26 -35.72 -14.28 2.64
C SER A 26 -35.23 -15.71 2.40
N LEU A 27 -33.96 -15.86 2.00
CA LEU A 27 -33.24 -17.12 2.14
C LEU A 27 -32.77 -17.25 3.59
N THR A 28 -33.49 -18.07 4.36
CA THR A 28 -33.06 -18.54 5.68
C THR A 28 -31.88 -19.50 5.51
N PHE A 29 -30.74 -19.13 6.09
CA PHE A 29 -29.53 -19.95 6.14
C PHE A 29 -29.70 -21.05 7.20
N SER A 30 -29.87 -22.31 6.77
CA SER A 30 -29.84 -23.48 7.68
C SER A 30 -28.42 -24.03 7.79
N PRO A 31 -27.89 -24.29 9.00
CA PRO A 31 -26.54 -24.84 9.16
C PRO A 31 -26.48 -26.32 8.74
N ALA A 32 -25.43 -26.67 8.00
CA ALA A 32 -25.19 -28.03 7.51
C ALA A 32 -24.95 -29.03 8.66
N ARG A 33 -25.68 -30.15 8.59
CA ARG A 33 -25.61 -31.28 9.53
C ARG A 33 -24.32 -32.08 9.29
N ARG A 34 -23.49 -32.29 10.32
CA ARG A 34 -22.32 -33.19 10.27
C ARG A 34 -22.75 -34.65 10.08
N PRO A 35 -22.10 -35.45 9.22
CA PRO A 35 -22.32 -36.89 9.20
C PRO A 35 -21.65 -37.52 10.42
N ASN A 36 -22.42 -38.30 11.16
CA ASN A 36 -21.96 -39.18 12.23
C ASN A 36 -21.69 -40.56 11.61
N THR A 37 -20.44 -41.02 11.63
CA THR A 37 -20.12 -42.43 11.33
C THR A 37 -19.15 -42.95 12.38
N GLY A 38 -19.73 -43.54 13.42
CA GLY A 38 -19.04 -44.54 14.23
C GLY A 38 -18.80 -45.80 13.40
N GLY A 39 -17.60 -46.36 13.52
CA GLY A 39 -17.19 -47.58 12.84
C GLY A 39 -15.91 -48.11 13.47
N SER A 40 -16.07 -48.91 14.53
CA SER A 40 -15.00 -49.67 15.17
C SER A 40 -14.40 -50.70 14.21
N ARG A 41 -13.09 -50.66 13.97
CA ARG A 41 -12.31 -51.83 13.56
C ARG A 41 -10.97 -51.87 14.29
N SER A 42 -10.84 -52.92 15.10
CA SER A 42 -9.64 -53.41 15.76
C SER A 42 -8.62 -53.94 14.76
N VAL A 43 -7.34 -53.54 14.90
CA VAL A 43 -6.22 -54.36 14.43
C VAL A 43 -5.02 -54.22 15.39
N SER A 44 -4.44 -55.38 15.66
CA SER A 44 -3.40 -55.80 16.60
C SER A 44 -2.16 -54.94 16.82
N SER A 45 -1.72 -54.92 18.07
CA SER A 45 -0.40 -54.52 18.55
C SER A 45 0.71 -55.47 18.08
N SER A 46 1.73 -54.93 17.43
CA SER A 46 3.06 -55.54 17.35
C SER A 46 4.07 -54.63 18.03
N SER A 47 4.63 -55.15 19.11
CA SER A 47 5.69 -54.55 19.91
C SER A 47 7.00 -54.58 19.13
N SER A 48 7.58 -53.42 18.85
CA SER A 48 9.00 -53.29 18.53
C SER A 48 9.63 -52.29 19.48
N SER A 49 10.41 -52.86 20.40
CA SER A 49 11.29 -52.18 21.34
C SER A 49 12.36 -51.38 20.59
N SER A 50 12.38 -50.07 20.77
CA SER A 50 13.53 -49.23 20.44
C SER A 50 13.75 -48.23 21.58
N ALA A 51 14.99 -48.22 22.07
CA ALA A 51 15.44 -47.56 23.28
C ALA A 51 15.28 -46.03 23.22
N ASN A 52 14.84 -45.44 24.33
CA ASN A 52 14.89 -43.99 24.57
C ASN A 52 16.35 -43.56 24.77
N PRO A 53 16.90 -42.61 23.99
CA PRO A 53 18.05 -41.85 24.43
C PRO A 53 17.54 -40.68 25.27
N SER A 54 17.77 -40.75 26.58
CA SER A 54 17.65 -39.62 27.49
C SER A 54 18.75 -38.59 27.20
N GLY A 55 18.49 -37.73 26.22
CA GLY A 55 19.29 -36.55 25.91
C GLY A 55 18.39 -35.34 25.87
N THR A 56 18.21 -34.66 27.00
CA THR A 56 17.58 -33.33 27.04
C THR A 56 18.54 -32.34 26.38
N ALA A 57 18.40 -32.18 25.06
CA ALA A 57 19.00 -31.06 24.35
C ALA A 57 18.43 -29.78 24.98
N LYS A 58 19.24 -29.07 25.77
CA LYS A 58 18.90 -27.72 26.26
C LYS A 58 18.69 -26.84 25.03
N VAL A 59 17.44 -26.53 24.72
CA VAL A 59 17.10 -25.52 23.72
C VAL A 59 17.75 -24.23 24.18
N LYS A 60 18.73 -23.72 23.43
CA LYS A 60 19.32 -22.41 23.69
C LYS A 60 18.24 -21.36 23.41
N ILE A 61 17.68 -20.80 24.48
CA ILE A 61 16.80 -19.64 24.39
C ILE A 61 17.65 -18.49 23.81
N PRO A 62 17.21 -17.85 22.72
CA PRO A 62 17.93 -16.70 22.17
C PRO A 62 18.03 -15.59 23.22
N PRO A 63 19.13 -14.81 23.25
CA PRO A 63 19.29 -13.72 24.20
C PRO A 63 18.14 -12.70 24.07
N ARG A 64 17.70 -12.13 25.21
CA ARG A 64 16.65 -11.10 25.25
C ARG A 64 17.08 -9.89 24.40
N LEU A 65 16.12 -9.24 23.74
CA LEU A 65 16.39 -8.05 22.94
C LEU A 65 16.87 -6.90 23.84
N PRO A 66 17.77 -6.02 23.36
CA PRO A 66 18.24 -4.86 24.12
C PRO A 66 17.07 -3.96 24.55
N GLY A 67 17.01 -3.62 25.84
CA GLY A 67 15.98 -2.74 26.42
C GLY A 67 14.73 -3.44 26.97
N MET A 68 14.71 -4.78 27.01
CA MET A 68 13.67 -5.53 27.73
C MET A 68 13.99 -5.65 29.22
N ALA A 69 12.96 -5.63 30.06
CA ALA A 69 13.10 -5.78 31.51
C ALA A 69 13.71 -7.13 31.92
N GLU A 70 14.33 -7.17 33.11
CA GLU A 70 15.15 -8.30 33.56
C GLU A 70 14.33 -9.52 33.98
N ASP A 71 13.04 -9.36 34.33
CA ASP A 71 12.12 -10.45 34.68
C ASP A 71 10.87 -10.50 33.75
N ASP A 72 10.17 -11.64 33.73
CA ASP A 72 9.01 -11.84 32.84
C ASP A 72 7.77 -11.04 33.28
N HIS A 73 7.62 -10.75 34.57
CA HIS A 73 6.52 -9.95 35.11
C HIS A 73 6.62 -8.46 34.71
N ASP A 74 7.85 -7.94 34.66
CA ASP A 74 8.18 -6.59 34.23
C ASP A 74 8.03 -6.44 32.72
N VAL A 75 8.26 -7.49 31.92
CA VAL A 75 7.98 -7.48 30.48
C VAL A 75 6.48 -7.39 30.21
N GLU A 76 5.64 -8.21 30.86
CA GLU A 76 4.18 -8.14 30.69
C GLU A 76 3.60 -6.80 31.12
N LYS A 77 4.09 -6.26 32.25
CA LYS A 77 3.72 -4.94 32.73
C LYS A 77 4.14 -3.84 31.75
N TYR A 78 5.39 -3.85 31.27
CA TYR A 78 5.90 -2.92 30.26
C TYR A 78 5.08 -2.95 28.97
N LEU A 79 4.71 -4.15 28.48
CA LEU A 79 3.89 -4.29 27.28
C LEU A 79 2.47 -3.73 27.48
N ARG A 80 1.87 -3.99 28.66
CA ARG A 80 0.54 -3.50 29.00
C ARG A 80 0.52 -1.98 29.15
N GLU A 81 1.49 -1.40 29.84
CA GLU A 81 1.60 0.05 30.05
C GLU A 81 1.84 0.79 28.74
N ASN A 82 2.73 0.28 27.87
CA ASN A 82 2.94 0.87 26.55
C ASN A 82 1.70 0.82 25.66
N HIS A 83 0.93 -0.27 25.72
CA HIS A 83 -0.32 -0.39 24.97
C HIS A 83 -1.41 0.55 25.54
N GLN A 84 -1.55 0.62 26.86
CA GLN A 84 -2.54 1.47 27.51
C GLN A 84 -2.32 2.95 27.19
N ARG A 85 -1.06 3.38 27.15
CA ARG A 85 -0.66 4.74 26.74
C ARG A 85 -1.21 5.11 25.35
N LEU A 86 -1.40 4.16 24.43
CA LEU A 86 -1.96 4.45 23.10
C LEU A 86 -3.42 4.94 23.18
N PHE A 87 -4.24 4.37 24.07
CA PHE A 87 -5.61 4.83 24.27
C PHE A 87 -5.67 6.21 24.92
N GLU A 88 -4.77 6.48 25.86
CA GLU A 88 -4.64 7.79 26.49
C GLU A 88 -4.20 8.86 25.48
N ASN A 89 -3.19 8.54 24.67
CA ASN A 89 -2.75 9.39 23.56
C ASN A 89 -3.88 9.64 22.56
N ASN A 90 -4.68 8.62 22.22
CA ASN A 90 -5.82 8.77 21.31
C ASN A 90 -6.90 9.68 21.88
N LYS A 91 -7.28 9.51 23.15
CA LYS A 91 -8.25 10.38 23.82
C LYS A 91 -7.79 11.84 23.80
N LYS A 92 -6.53 12.07 24.13
CA LYS A 92 -5.92 13.41 24.10
C LYS A 92 -5.94 13.99 22.67
N TRP A 93 -5.48 13.22 21.69
CA TRP A 93 -5.51 13.62 20.28
C TRP A 93 -6.91 13.99 19.80
N ALA A 94 -7.93 13.19 20.14
CA ALA A 94 -9.31 13.45 19.75
C ALA A 94 -9.85 14.74 20.39
N ALA A 95 -9.55 14.97 21.67
CA ALA A 95 -9.91 16.20 22.36
C ALA A 95 -9.21 17.43 21.75
N ASP A 96 -7.91 17.34 21.48
CA ASP A 96 -7.11 18.42 20.88
C ASP A 96 -7.64 18.77 19.47
N ARG A 97 -8.04 17.76 18.67
CA ARG A 97 -8.66 17.98 17.35
C ARG A 97 -10.00 18.70 17.45
N LEU A 98 -10.89 18.27 18.36
CA LEU A 98 -12.19 18.93 18.57
C LEU A 98 -12.06 20.35 19.13
N GLN A 99 -11.01 20.63 19.90
CA GLN A 99 -10.74 21.98 20.38
C GLN A 99 -10.32 22.91 19.23
N GLN A 100 -9.54 22.40 18.28
CA GLN A 100 -9.12 23.15 17.09
C GLN A 100 -10.27 23.31 16.09
N ASP A 101 -11.08 22.27 15.95
CA ASP A 101 -12.17 22.20 14.99
C ASP A 101 -13.32 21.30 15.52
N PRO A 102 -14.40 21.91 16.05
CA PRO A 102 -15.54 21.17 16.59
C PRO A 102 -16.26 20.26 15.59
N GLU A 103 -16.11 20.52 14.28
CA GLU A 103 -16.75 19.72 13.22
C GLU A 103 -15.83 18.64 12.64
N PHE A 104 -14.61 18.49 13.15
CA PHE A 104 -13.57 17.60 12.60
C PHE A 104 -14.10 16.17 12.36
N PHE A 105 -14.66 15.54 13.39
CA PHE A 105 -15.16 14.16 13.26
C PHE A 105 -16.46 14.05 12.46
N THR A 106 -17.26 15.13 12.39
CA THR A 106 -18.45 15.18 11.53
C THR A 106 -18.04 15.15 10.07
N ARG A 107 -17.03 15.96 9.68
CA ARG A 107 -16.48 15.94 8.32
C ARG A 107 -15.79 14.62 8.00
N LEU A 108 -14.99 14.10 8.94
CA LEU A 108 -14.32 12.81 8.76
C LEU A 108 -15.32 11.65 8.55
N ALA A 109 -16.46 11.67 9.24
CA ALA A 109 -17.51 10.65 9.11
C ALA A 109 -18.37 10.79 7.84
N ALA A 110 -18.38 11.95 7.20
CA ALA A 110 -19.21 12.23 6.02
C ALA A 110 -18.76 11.47 4.76
N GLY A 111 -17.57 10.85 4.80
CA GLY A 111 -17.03 10.03 3.73
C GLY A 111 -15.67 10.52 3.25
N GLN A 112 -15.04 9.73 2.38
CA GLN A 112 -13.74 10.05 1.79
C GLN A 112 -13.91 10.31 0.29
N SER A 113 -13.23 11.33 -0.21
CA SER A 113 -13.05 11.58 -1.65
C SER A 113 -11.62 12.07 -1.87
N PRO A 114 -10.62 11.20 -1.61
CA PRO A 114 -9.23 11.60 -1.67
C PRO A 114 -8.84 12.01 -3.09
N GLU A 115 -8.08 13.09 -3.22
CA GLU A 115 -7.52 13.48 -4.52
C GLU A 115 -6.22 12.74 -4.83
N TYR A 116 -5.58 12.16 -3.80
CA TYR A 116 -4.28 11.51 -3.90
C TYR A 116 -4.38 10.02 -3.57
N LEU A 117 -3.72 9.18 -4.37
CA LEU A 117 -3.21 7.88 -3.92
C LEU A 117 -1.73 8.03 -3.59
N TRP A 118 -1.34 7.67 -2.38
CA TRP A 118 0.05 7.66 -1.92
C TRP A 118 0.58 6.23 -1.81
N VAL A 119 1.60 5.88 -2.59
CA VAL A 119 2.33 4.62 -2.50
C VAL A 119 3.69 4.88 -1.86
N GLY A 120 3.83 4.53 -0.57
CA GLY A 120 5.01 4.84 0.23
C GLY A 120 5.71 3.61 0.82
N CYS A 121 6.84 3.84 1.47
CA CYS A 121 7.57 2.79 2.19
C CYS A 121 6.91 2.49 3.55
N SER A 122 6.97 1.24 3.99
CA SER A 122 6.57 0.84 5.36
C SER A 122 7.46 1.42 6.47
N ASP A 123 8.55 2.13 6.15
CA ASP A 123 9.39 2.84 7.13
C ASP A 123 8.55 3.79 7.98
N SER A 124 8.50 3.55 9.29
CA SER A 124 7.56 4.19 10.23
C SER A 124 7.72 5.70 10.34
N ARG A 125 8.83 6.27 9.87
CA ARG A 125 9.14 7.70 9.97
C ARG A 125 8.47 8.57 8.90
N ILE A 126 7.72 7.98 7.96
CA ILE A 126 7.11 8.67 6.82
C ILE A 126 5.56 8.58 6.84
N PRO A 127 4.85 9.39 7.64
CA PRO A 127 3.41 9.59 7.48
C PRO A 127 3.15 10.60 6.36
N ALA A 128 2.40 10.22 5.33
CA ALA A 128 2.18 11.03 4.13
C ALA A 128 1.54 12.38 4.47
N GLU A 129 0.52 12.35 5.31
CA GLU A 129 -0.27 13.49 5.77
C GLU A 129 0.61 14.50 6.54
N GLN A 130 1.50 14.00 7.40
CA GLN A 130 2.40 14.88 8.18
C GLN A 130 3.44 15.57 7.30
N ILE A 131 3.95 14.89 6.29
CA ILE A 131 5.00 15.41 5.41
C ILE A 131 4.44 16.41 4.39
N THR A 132 3.20 16.21 3.96
CA THR A 132 2.58 17.03 2.90
C THR A 132 1.61 18.09 3.42
N GLY A 133 1.19 17.99 4.69
CA GLY A 133 0.17 18.86 5.26
C GLY A 133 -1.26 18.50 4.81
N LEU A 134 -1.46 17.35 4.14
CA LEU A 134 -2.79 16.86 3.79
C LEU A 134 -3.59 16.51 5.04
N GLU A 135 -4.89 16.79 4.99
CA GLU A 135 -5.84 16.46 6.03
C GLU A 135 -6.29 14.99 5.96
N ALA A 136 -6.91 14.53 7.06
CA ALA A 136 -7.45 13.18 7.14
C ALA A 136 -8.55 12.99 6.08
N GLY A 137 -8.38 11.99 5.21
CA GLY A 137 -9.31 11.69 4.12
C GLY A 137 -8.94 12.29 2.76
N GLU A 138 -7.87 13.11 2.68
CA GLU A 138 -7.39 13.69 1.42
C GLU A 138 -6.43 12.78 0.65
N ALA A 139 -5.79 11.82 1.34
CA ALA A 139 -4.93 10.80 0.75
C ALA A 139 -5.45 9.38 1.02
N PHE A 140 -5.48 8.56 -0.04
CA PHE A 140 -5.64 7.12 0.06
C PHE A 140 -4.24 6.49 0.09
N VAL A 141 -3.89 5.80 1.17
CA VAL A 141 -2.49 5.43 1.44
C VAL A 141 -2.27 3.93 1.33
N HIS A 142 -1.24 3.53 0.57
CA HIS A 142 -0.68 2.19 0.55
C HIS A 142 0.80 2.21 0.92
N ARG A 143 1.23 1.25 1.74
CA ARG A 143 2.60 1.16 2.20
C ARG A 143 3.11 -0.28 2.19
N ASN A 144 4.27 -0.48 1.57
CA ASN A 144 4.99 -1.74 1.60
C ASN A 144 6.51 -1.48 1.69
N ILE A 145 7.31 -2.53 1.90
CA ILE A 145 8.77 -2.37 2.04
C ILE A 145 9.33 -1.82 0.71
N ALA A 146 9.98 -0.65 0.76
CA ALA A 146 10.57 0.04 -0.38
C ALA A 146 9.59 0.45 -1.50
N ASN A 147 8.33 0.76 -1.14
CA ASN A 147 7.34 1.44 -2.00
C ASN A 147 7.17 0.80 -3.39
N MET A 148 7.14 -0.53 -3.43
CA MET A 148 7.12 -1.35 -4.63
C MET A 148 5.74 -1.39 -5.29
N VAL A 149 5.74 -1.40 -6.62
CA VAL A 149 4.57 -1.63 -7.46
C VAL A 149 4.88 -2.81 -8.37
N ILE A 150 4.48 -4.00 -7.94
CA ILE A 150 4.76 -5.26 -8.64
C ILE A 150 3.49 -5.70 -9.38
N SER A 151 3.61 -6.04 -10.67
CA SER A 151 2.45 -6.35 -11.53
C SER A 151 1.62 -7.54 -11.06
N THR A 152 2.22 -8.47 -10.31
CA THR A 152 1.55 -9.64 -9.75
C THR A 152 1.23 -9.50 -8.26
N ASP A 153 1.55 -8.36 -7.64
CA ASP A 153 1.15 -8.09 -6.26
C ASP A 153 -0.29 -7.59 -6.25
N LEU A 154 -1.24 -8.52 -6.03
CA LEU A 154 -2.66 -8.20 -5.97
C LEU A 154 -2.98 -7.15 -4.89
N ASN A 155 -2.15 -7.01 -3.85
CA ASN A 155 -2.32 -6.00 -2.82
C ASN A 155 -2.27 -4.59 -3.42
N VAL A 156 -1.11 -4.17 -3.93
CA VAL A 156 -0.97 -2.83 -4.54
C VAL A 156 -1.80 -2.66 -5.81
N MET A 157 -1.97 -3.72 -6.62
CA MET A 157 -2.81 -3.65 -7.82
C MET A 157 -4.28 -3.38 -7.49
N SER A 158 -4.82 -4.01 -6.44
CA SER A 158 -6.21 -3.76 -6.01
C SER A 158 -6.40 -2.35 -5.44
N VAL A 159 -5.42 -1.82 -4.72
CA VAL A 159 -5.44 -0.43 -4.23
C VAL A 159 -5.44 0.56 -5.40
N ILE A 160 -4.55 0.38 -6.39
CA ILE A 160 -4.50 1.25 -7.58
C ILE A 160 -5.83 1.20 -8.32
N ASN A 161 -6.35 0.00 -8.58
CA ASN A 161 -7.63 -0.17 -9.23
C ASN A 161 -8.75 0.56 -8.48
N TYR A 162 -8.81 0.41 -7.16
CA TYR A 162 -9.83 1.06 -6.35
C TYR A 162 -9.72 2.58 -6.36
N ALA A 163 -8.51 3.11 -6.17
CA ALA A 163 -8.25 4.54 -6.20
C ALA A 163 -8.64 5.17 -7.55
N VAL A 164 -8.28 4.52 -8.66
CA VAL A 164 -8.53 5.04 -10.01
C VAL A 164 -10.00 4.87 -10.41
N ASN A 165 -10.56 3.67 -10.25
CA ASN A 165 -11.88 3.36 -10.80
C ASN A 165 -13.03 3.71 -9.89
N HIS A 166 -12.84 3.71 -8.57
CA HIS A 166 -13.91 3.95 -7.60
C HIS A 166 -13.77 5.31 -6.90
N LEU A 167 -12.56 5.68 -6.46
CA LEU A 167 -12.34 6.97 -5.80
C LEU A 167 -12.06 8.13 -6.77
N LYS A 168 -11.69 7.83 -8.02
CA LYS A 168 -11.40 8.82 -9.07
C LYS A 168 -10.31 9.81 -8.66
N VAL A 169 -9.28 9.33 -7.96
CA VAL A 169 -8.12 10.12 -7.52
C VAL A 169 -7.50 10.88 -8.71
N LYS A 170 -7.04 12.10 -8.46
CA LYS A 170 -6.45 12.98 -9.48
C LYS A 170 -4.95 12.80 -9.58
N HIS A 171 -4.32 12.37 -8.50
CA HIS A 171 -2.88 12.21 -8.39
C HIS A 171 -2.54 10.83 -7.84
N ILE A 172 -1.52 10.20 -8.41
CA ILE A 172 -0.86 9.04 -7.78
C ILE A 172 0.58 9.43 -7.51
N VAL A 173 1.00 9.34 -6.25
CA VAL A 173 2.37 9.63 -5.82
C VAL A 173 3.05 8.32 -5.44
N VAL A 174 4.18 8.01 -6.06
CA VAL A 174 5.14 7.05 -5.51
C VAL A 174 6.18 7.84 -4.74
N CYS A 175 6.24 7.63 -3.43
CA CYS A 175 7.19 8.32 -2.57
C CYS A 175 8.21 7.34 -1.98
N GLY A 176 9.44 7.44 -2.48
CA GLY A 176 10.61 6.84 -1.86
C GLY A 176 11.19 7.73 -0.77
N HIS A 177 12.26 7.29 -0.14
CA HIS A 177 12.97 8.10 0.83
C HIS A 177 14.44 7.71 0.91
N TYR A 178 15.31 8.70 1.11
CA TYR A 178 16.72 8.43 1.35
C TYR A 178 16.91 7.63 2.65
N GLY A 179 17.97 6.81 2.71
CA GLY A 179 18.20 5.91 3.84
C GLY A 179 17.22 4.73 3.97
N CYS A 180 16.48 4.38 2.92
CA CYS A 180 15.52 3.25 2.91
C CYS A 180 16.09 1.87 3.32
N GLY A 181 15.73 1.37 4.51
CA GLY A 181 16.19 0.06 4.98
C GLY A 181 15.93 -1.10 4.00
N GLY A 182 14.82 -1.07 3.25
CA GLY A 182 14.48 -2.09 2.24
C GLY A 182 15.41 -2.06 1.02
N VAL A 183 15.69 -0.88 0.46
CA VAL A 183 16.62 -0.75 -0.67
C VAL A 183 18.03 -1.16 -0.25
N LYS A 184 18.46 -0.76 0.96
CA LYS A 184 19.78 -1.16 1.49
C LYS A 184 19.85 -2.67 1.69
N ALA A 185 18.83 -3.27 2.27
CA ALA A 185 18.74 -4.71 2.46
C ALA A 185 18.79 -5.47 1.12
N ALA A 186 18.21 -4.93 0.05
CA ALA A 186 18.25 -5.56 -1.27
C ALA A 186 19.66 -5.68 -1.86
N MET A 187 20.55 -4.74 -1.54
CA MET A 187 21.94 -4.71 -2.00
C MET A 187 22.90 -5.51 -1.11
N THR A 188 22.47 -5.94 0.07
CA THR A 188 23.26 -6.81 0.94
C THR A 188 23.16 -8.26 0.46
N PRO A 189 24.27 -8.94 0.09
CA PRO A 189 24.26 -10.31 -0.40
C PRO A 189 24.08 -11.32 0.75
N LYS A 190 22.91 -11.31 1.38
CA LYS A 190 22.53 -12.19 2.49
C LYS A 190 21.17 -12.82 2.21
N ASP A 191 21.02 -14.08 2.59
CA ASP A 191 19.71 -14.75 2.59
C ASP A 191 18.81 -14.15 3.69
N MET A 192 17.68 -13.57 3.26
CA MET A 192 16.64 -12.97 4.11
C MET A 192 15.30 -13.72 4.02
N GLY A 193 15.31 -14.99 3.57
CA GLY A 193 14.13 -15.84 3.50
C GLY A 193 13.02 -15.27 2.62
N LEU A 194 11.84 -15.03 3.22
CA LEU A 194 10.65 -14.51 2.51
C LEU A 194 10.88 -13.14 1.87
N LEU A 195 11.84 -12.35 2.37
CA LEU A 195 12.17 -11.05 1.79
C LEU A 195 12.96 -11.18 0.48
N ASN A 196 13.61 -12.31 0.22
CA ASN A 196 14.42 -12.49 -0.99
C ASN A 196 13.65 -12.22 -2.29
N PRO A 197 12.48 -12.85 -2.55
CA PRO A 197 11.71 -12.57 -3.76
C PRO A 197 11.20 -11.13 -3.80
N TRP A 198 10.81 -10.55 -2.66
CA TRP A 198 10.37 -9.16 -2.58
C TRP A 198 11.47 -8.18 -2.98
N LEU A 199 12.62 -8.27 -2.33
CA LEU A 199 13.79 -7.42 -2.56
C LEU A 199 14.48 -7.70 -3.91
N ARG A 200 14.18 -8.82 -4.56
CA ARG A 200 14.69 -9.12 -5.91
C ARG A 200 14.23 -8.07 -6.92
N ASN A 201 13.01 -7.56 -6.79
CA ASN A 201 12.50 -6.52 -7.68
C ASN A 201 13.38 -5.26 -7.67
N ILE A 202 13.96 -4.90 -6.51
CA ILE A 202 14.89 -3.75 -6.40
C ILE A 202 16.24 -4.08 -7.04
N ARG A 203 16.73 -5.32 -6.90
CA ARG A 203 17.92 -5.79 -7.64
C ARG A 203 17.68 -5.80 -9.14
N ASP A 204 16.47 -6.04 -9.60
CA ASP A 204 16.12 -5.95 -11.03
C ASP A 204 16.13 -4.49 -11.51
N VAL A 205 15.68 -3.54 -10.70
CA VAL A 205 15.90 -2.10 -10.97
C VAL A 205 17.40 -1.80 -11.11
N TYR A 206 18.23 -2.29 -10.19
CA TYR A 206 19.69 -2.09 -10.30
C TYR A 206 20.22 -2.60 -11.66
N ARG A 207 19.84 -3.81 -12.07
CA ARG A 207 20.29 -4.41 -13.34
C ARG A 207 19.85 -3.61 -14.57
N ILE A 208 18.64 -3.04 -14.55
CA ILE A 208 18.14 -2.20 -15.65
C ILE A 208 19.03 -0.96 -15.83
N TYR A 209 19.54 -0.40 -14.72
CA TYR A 209 20.34 0.82 -14.69
C TYR A 209 21.81 0.58 -14.31
N GLU A 210 22.32 -0.63 -14.53
CA GLU A 210 23.63 -1.10 -14.03
C GLU A 210 24.76 -0.15 -14.44
N LYS A 211 24.81 0.21 -15.73
CA LYS A 211 25.84 1.12 -16.26
C LYS A 211 25.84 2.49 -15.58
N GLU A 212 24.67 3.03 -15.29
CA GLU A 212 24.53 4.33 -14.61
C GLU A 212 24.97 4.22 -13.16
N LEU A 213 24.48 3.21 -12.44
CA LEU A 213 24.77 3.00 -11.03
C LEU A 213 26.25 2.66 -10.79
N ASP A 214 26.84 1.78 -11.60
CA ASP A 214 28.24 1.38 -11.48
C ASP A 214 29.21 2.53 -11.80
N SER A 215 28.76 3.53 -12.58
CA SER A 215 29.57 4.73 -12.87
C SER A 215 29.69 5.69 -11.67
N ILE A 216 28.81 5.57 -10.67
CA ILE A 216 28.83 6.41 -9.46
C ILE A 216 29.78 5.76 -8.47
N ALA A 217 30.96 6.35 -8.23
CA ALA A 217 31.98 5.75 -7.37
C ALA A 217 31.57 5.68 -5.88
N ASP A 218 30.96 6.75 -5.37
CA ASP A 218 30.53 6.85 -3.98
C ASP A 218 29.31 5.96 -3.70
N GLU A 219 29.44 5.04 -2.74
CA GLU A 219 28.40 4.07 -2.42
C GLU A 219 27.11 4.72 -1.91
N HIS A 220 27.24 5.80 -1.12
CA HIS A 220 26.08 6.51 -0.57
C HIS A 220 25.29 7.24 -1.68
N GLN A 221 25.98 7.90 -2.61
CA GLN A 221 25.38 8.52 -3.79
C GLN A 221 24.76 7.47 -4.72
N ARG A 222 25.43 6.34 -4.96
CA ARG A 222 24.88 5.23 -5.76
C ARG A 222 23.60 4.70 -5.13
N TYR A 223 23.60 4.55 -3.81
CA TYR A 223 22.46 4.12 -3.05
C TYR A 223 21.28 5.12 -3.13
N ASN A 224 21.55 6.40 -2.94
CA ASN A 224 20.55 7.45 -3.12
C ASN A 224 20.00 7.47 -4.55
N ARG A 225 20.85 7.26 -5.54
CA ARG A 225 20.42 7.15 -6.93
C ARG A 225 19.55 5.93 -7.19
N LEU A 226 19.87 4.78 -6.58
CA LEU A 226 19.02 3.58 -6.67
C LEU A 226 17.63 3.80 -6.06
N VAL A 227 17.52 4.56 -4.96
CA VAL A 227 16.22 4.96 -4.40
C VAL A 227 15.42 5.76 -5.43
N GLU A 228 16.03 6.75 -6.08
CA GLU A 228 15.37 7.57 -7.11
C GLU A 228 14.92 6.73 -8.32
N LEU A 229 15.79 5.85 -8.81
CA LEU A 229 15.49 4.97 -9.94
C LEU A 229 14.41 3.95 -9.58
N ASN A 230 14.39 3.45 -8.34
CA ASN A 230 13.32 2.59 -7.85
C ASN A 230 11.96 3.28 -7.89
N VAL A 231 11.88 4.55 -7.49
CA VAL A 231 10.67 5.36 -7.59
C VAL A 231 10.24 5.53 -9.05
N ILE A 232 11.17 5.89 -9.94
CA ILE A 232 10.89 6.05 -11.37
C ILE A 232 10.32 4.77 -11.99
N GLU A 233 10.92 3.61 -11.69
CA GLU A 233 10.43 2.33 -12.20
C GLU A 233 9.08 1.92 -11.61
N GLN A 234 8.82 2.25 -10.35
CA GLN A 234 7.52 2.03 -9.74
C GLN A 234 6.45 2.93 -10.38
N CYS A 235 6.75 4.20 -10.66
CA CYS A 235 5.88 5.07 -11.46
C CYS A 235 5.60 4.45 -12.83
N ARG A 236 6.63 3.96 -13.52
CA ARG A 236 6.47 3.25 -14.80
C ARG A 236 5.55 2.04 -14.68
N ASN A 237 5.65 1.26 -13.60
CA ASN A 237 4.77 0.12 -13.37
C ASN A 237 3.31 0.52 -13.16
N ILE A 238 3.04 1.66 -12.51
CA ILE A 238 1.68 2.22 -12.41
C ILE A 238 1.16 2.65 -13.80
N VAL A 239 1.97 3.35 -14.60
CA VAL A 239 1.59 3.77 -15.98
C VAL A 239 1.20 2.59 -16.85
N LYS A 240 1.83 1.41 -16.68
CA LYS A 240 1.50 0.19 -17.44
C LYS A 240 0.09 -0.33 -17.17
N THR A 241 -0.52 -0.01 -16.02
CA THR A 241 -1.82 -0.57 -15.63
C THR A 241 -2.94 -0.12 -16.56
N ALA A 242 -3.86 -1.03 -16.88
CA ALA A 242 -5.00 -0.73 -17.75
C ALA A 242 -5.89 0.38 -17.16
N ASP A 243 -6.09 0.37 -15.83
CA ASP A 243 -6.90 1.35 -15.11
C ASP A 243 -6.40 2.79 -15.35
N VAL A 244 -5.08 2.98 -15.23
CA VAL A 244 -4.45 4.29 -15.45
C VAL A 244 -4.53 4.70 -16.91
N GLN A 245 -4.24 3.79 -17.85
CA GLN A 245 -4.29 4.13 -19.28
C GLN A 245 -5.70 4.56 -19.70
N HIS A 246 -6.73 3.77 -19.38
CA HIS A 246 -8.12 4.09 -19.72
C HIS A 246 -8.59 5.40 -19.06
N SER A 247 -8.30 5.57 -17.75
CA SER A 247 -8.72 6.77 -17.03
C SER A 247 -8.01 8.01 -17.56
N PHE A 248 -6.71 7.93 -17.83
CA PHE A 248 -5.95 9.06 -18.33
C PHE A 248 -6.38 9.47 -19.74
N GLU A 249 -6.71 8.52 -20.62
CA GLU A 249 -7.22 8.88 -21.94
C GLU A 249 -8.57 9.59 -21.86
N THR A 250 -9.49 9.02 -21.08
CA THR A 250 -10.86 9.54 -21.00
C THR A 250 -10.93 10.85 -20.22
N ASN A 251 -10.21 10.93 -19.09
CA ASN A 251 -10.40 11.97 -18.08
C ASN A 251 -9.19 12.89 -17.91
N ARG A 252 -8.04 12.56 -18.52
CA ARG A 252 -6.76 13.25 -18.32
C ARG A 252 -6.22 13.21 -16.88
N PHE A 253 -6.71 12.26 -16.08
CA PHE A 253 -6.22 11.93 -14.73
C PHE A 253 -6.34 10.40 -14.47
N PRO A 254 -5.57 9.84 -13.52
CA PRO A 254 -4.64 10.50 -12.62
C PRO A 254 -3.31 10.92 -13.29
N ILE A 255 -2.65 11.92 -12.72
CA ILE A 255 -1.24 12.24 -13.03
C ILE A 255 -0.33 11.52 -12.03
N ILE A 256 0.73 10.90 -12.53
CA ILE A 256 1.68 10.13 -11.72
C ILE A 256 2.92 10.97 -11.38
N HIS A 257 3.29 10.97 -10.09
CA HIS A 257 4.41 11.71 -9.54
C HIS A 257 5.39 10.75 -8.86
N GLY A 258 6.69 11.01 -9.04
CA GLY A 258 7.76 10.29 -8.36
C GLY A 258 8.51 11.21 -7.42
N TRP A 259 8.38 10.98 -6.12
CA TRP A 259 8.97 11.81 -5.06
C TRP A 259 9.97 11.02 -4.22
N VAL A 260 10.94 11.73 -3.65
CA VAL A 260 11.86 11.17 -2.63
C VAL A 260 11.91 12.12 -1.44
N PHE A 261 11.57 11.61 -0.27
CA PHE A 261 11.68 12.36 0.98
C PHE A 261 13.10 12.29 1.57
N ASN A 262 13.61 13.41 2.05
CA ASN A 262 14.88 13.51 2.76
C ASN A 262 14.65 13.67 4.28
N PHE A 263 15.13 12.71 5.06
CA PHE A 263 15.03 12.77 6.52
C PHE A 263 15.95 13.83 7.15
N GLU A 264 17.02 14.24 6.46
CA GLU A 264 18.01 15.16 7.03
C GLU A 264 17.46 16.58 7.16
N ASP A 265 16.63 17.02 6.21
CA ASP A 265 16.10 18.38 6.14
C ASP A 265 14.56 18.45 6.04
N GLY A 266 13.88 17.31 5.92
CA GLY A 266 12.42 17.23 5.80
C GLY A 266 11.89 17.61 4.41
N SER A 267 12.75 17.77 3.41
CA SER A 267 12.36 18.18 2.06
C SER A 267 11.85 17.01 1.21
N ILE A 268 10.98 17.32 0.25
CA ILE A 268 10.61 16.41 -0.83
C ILE A 268 11.31 16.82 -2.11
N LYS A 269 12.06 15.90 -2.71
CA LYS A 269 12.60 16.02 -4.06
C LYS A 269 11.62 15.44 -5.07
N ASP A 270 11.14 16.27 -5.98
CA ASP A 270 10.37 15.84 -7.14
C ASP A 270 11.31 15.37 -8.25
N LEU A 271 11.19 14.11 -8.68
CA LEU A 271 12.01 13.50 -9.73
C LEU A 271 11.56 13.89 -11.14
N LYS A 272 10.51 14.71 -11.28
CA LYS A 272 10.03 15.26 -12.56
C LYS A 272 9.71 14.15 -13.57
N VAL A 273 8.98 13.13 -13.12
CA VAL A 273 8.52 12.01 -13.96
C VAL A 273 7.67 12.54 -15.12
N ASP A 274 8.14 12.34 -16.36
CA ASP A 274 7.36 12.62 -17.56
C ASP A 274 6.41 11.45 -17.87
N MET A 275 5.23 11.49 -17.26
CA MET A 275 4.20 10.46 -17.45
C MET A 275 3.80 10.30 -18.92
N LYS A 276 3.72 11.38 -19.70
CA LYS A 276 3.27 11.31 -21.09
C LYS A 276 4.31 10.60 -21.96
N GLN A 277 5.58 10.94 -21.78
CA GLN A 277 6.67 10.24 -22.46
C GLN A 277 6.72 8.76 -22.08
N MET A 278 6.56 8.45 -20.79
CA MET A 278 6.51 7.06 -20.32
C MET A 278 5.35 6.28 -20.94
N LEU A 279 4.15 6.87 -20.95
CA LEU A 279 2.95 6.26 -21.51
C LEU A 279 3.13 6.01 -23.01
N GLY A 280 3.60 6.99 -23.78
CA GLY A 280 3.88 6.82 -25.21
C GLY A 280 4.92 5.74 -25.50
N GLY A 281 5.89 5.54 -24.60
CA GLY A 281 6.84 4.43 -24.68
C GLY A 281 6.19 3.05 -24.46
N ILE A 282 5.24 2.94 -23.51
CA ILE A 282 4.50 1.72 -23.19
C ILE A 282 3.51 1.36 -24.31
N GLN A 283 2.79 2.36 -24.84
CA GLN A 283 1.78 2.18 -25.88
C GLN A 283 2.34 1.68 -27.21
N LYS A 284 3.67 1.68 -27.41
CA LYS A 284 4.31 1.06 -28.59
C LYS A 284 3.92 -0.40 -28.80
N ILE A 285 3.65 -1.14 -27.72
CA ILE A 285 3.31 -2.57 -27.75
C ILE A 285 2.09 -2.93 -26.89
N TYR A 286 1.59 -2.00 -26.09
CA TYR A 286 0.45 -2.22 -25.22
C TYR A 286 -0.42 -0.95 -25.17
N ASN A 287 -1.09 -0.66 -26.27
CA ASN A 287 -2.03 0.44 -26.37
C ASN A 287 -3.47 -0.05 -26.13
N LEU A 288 -4.14 0.52 -25.14
CA LEU A 288 -5.53 0.20 -24.80
C LEU A 288 -6.50 1.35 -25.09
N THR A 289 -6.00 2.43 -25.68
CA THR A 289 -6.75 3.68 -25.88
C THR A 289 -7.13 3.93 -27.34
N ASP A 290 -6.84 2.95 -28.22
CA ASP A 290 -7.20 2.97 -29.64
C ASP A 290 -8.60 2.40 -29.90
#